data_AF-A0A6B3IC01-F1
#
_entry.id   AF-A0A6B3IC01-F1
#
_cell.length_a   1.000
_cell.length_b   1.000
_cell.length_c   1.000
_cell.angle_alpha   90.00
_cell.angle_beta   90.00
_cell.angle_gamma   90.00
#
_symmetry.space_group_name_H-M   'P 1'
#
loop_
_entity.id
_entity.type
_entity.pdbx_description
1 polymer ?
#
loop_
_entity_poly.entity_id
_entity_poly.type
_entity_poly.pdbx_seq_one_letter_code
_entity_poly.pdbx_strand_id
1 'polypeptide(L)' 'REFQMKDSYSFDTTDEGLAHSYALHRAAYIKIFERLGLDHRIVSAVSGAMGGSASEEFLAPAAAGEDTFADCP' A
#
# COMPACT_ATOMS: atom_id res chain seq x y z
N ARG A 1 -11.17 4.22 20.00
CA ARG A 1 -10.78 2.98 19.28
C ARG A 1 -9.27 2.98 19.23
N GLU A 2 -8.62 1.85 19.47
CA GLU A 2 -7.16 1.74 19.57
C GLU A 2 -6.71 0.49 18.80
N PHE A 3 -5.63 0.60 18.04
CA PHE A 3 -5.01 -0.49 17.30
C PHE A 3 -3.54 -0.18 17.02
N GLN A 4 -2.74 -1.22 16.78
CA GLN A 4 -1.33 -1.07 16.42
C GLN A 4 -1.21 -0.83 14.91
N MET A 5 -0.36 0.13 14.52
CA MET A 5 -0.06 0.45 13.13
C MET A 5 1.45 0.54 12.94
N LYS A 6 1.94 0.07 11.79
CA LYS A 6 3.30 0.33 11.32
C LYS A 6 3.27 1.43 10.27
N ASP A 7 3.57 2.64 10.67
CA ASP A 7 3.83 3.78 9.79
C ASP A 7 5.31 3.86 9.40
N SER A 8 5.59 4.39 8.22
CA SER A 8 6.96 4.63 7.76
C SER A 8 6.97 5.85 6.86
N TYR A 9 8.07 6.59 6.89
CA TYR A 9 8.23 7.87 6.22
C TYR A 9 9.60 7.89 5.54
N SER A 10 9.64 8.17 4.23
CA SER A 10 10.87 8.40 3.48
C SER A 10 11.05 9.90 3.20
N PHE A 11 12.29 10.32 3.02
CA PHE A 11 12.66 11.69 2.72
C PHE A 11 13.67 11.69 1.60
N ASP A 12 13.28 12.26 0.46
CA ASP A 12 14.07 12.29 -0.76
C ASP A 12 14.14 13.73 -1.30
N THR A 13 15.28 14.11 -1.88
CA THR A 13 15.51 15.46 -2.42
C THR A 13 15.18 15.58 -3.91
N THR A 14 14.77 14.47 -4.53
CA THR A 14 14.47 14.37 -5.97
C THR A 14 13.28 13.44 -6.17
N ASP A 15 12.55 13.64 -7.26
CA ASP A 15 11.40 12.80 -7.61
C ASP A 15 11.84 11.35 -7.93
N GLU A 16 13.02 11.16 -8.51
CA GLU A 16 13.59 9.83 -8.76
C GLU A 16 13.91 9.09 -7.45
N GLY A 17 14.42 9.81 -6.46
CA GLY A 17 14.65 9.28 -5.11
C GLY A 17 13.34 8.86 -4.45
N LEU A 18 12.32 9.73 -4.51
CA LEU A 18 10.98 9.43 -4.00
C LEU A 18 10.40 8.17 -4.67
N ALA A 19 10.51 8.07 -5.99
CA ALA A 19 10.03 6.91 -6.74
C ALA A 19 10.77 5.61 -6.33
N HIS A 20 12.08 5.68 -6.09
CA HIS A 20 12.87 4.56 -5.61
C HIS A 20 12.46 4.14 -4.19
N SER A 21 12.35 5.09 -3.25
CA SER A 21 11.88 4.85 -1.89
C SER A 21 10.48 4.25 -1.86
N TYR A 22 9.57 4.74 -2.72
CA TYR A 22 8.23 4.19 -2.89
C TYR A 22 8.27 2.73 -3.37
N ALA A 23 9.08 2.43 -4.39
CA ALA A 23 9.24 1.08 -4.91
C ALA A 23 9.81 0.10 -3.86
N LEU A 24 10.74 0.56 -3.00
CA LEU A 24 11.26 -0.23 -1.90
C LEU A 24 10.18 -0.54 -0.85
N HIS A 25 9.35 0.43 -0.49
CA HIS A 25 8.21 0.20 0.41
C HIS A 25 7.24 -0.81 -0.20
N ARG A 26 6.84 -0.61 -1.46
CA ARG A 26 5.94 -1.53 -2.17
C ARG A 26 6.48 -2.96 -2.15
N ALA A 27 7.75 -3.17 -2.51
CA ALA A 27 8.39 -4.48 -2.50
C ALA A 27 8.50 -5.08 -1.09
N ALA A 28 8.71 -4.26 -0.05
CA ALA A 28 8.74 -4.73 1.33
C ALA A 28 7.36 -5.23 1.79
N TYR A 29 6.28 -4.49 1.48
CA TYR A 29 4.91 -4.88 1.85
C TYR A 29 4.48 -6.17 1.16
N ILE A 30 4.78 -6.34 -0.14
CA ILE A 30 4.57 -7.60 -0.87
C ILE A 30 5.21 -8.77 -0.12
N LYS A 31 6.51 -8.66 0.19
CA LYS A 31 7.25 -9.70 0.92
C LYS A 31 6.69 -9.97 2.31
N ILE A 32 6.21 -8.94 3.01
CA ILE A 32 5.59 -9.09 4.33
C ILE A 32 4.32 -9.93 4.21
N PHE A 33 3.41 -9.59 3.29
CA PHE A 33 2.16 -10.31 3.12
C PHE A 33 2.36 -11.74 2.57
N GLU A 34 3.31 -11.93 1.66
CA GLU A 34 3.73 -13.27 1.21
C GLU A 34 4.24 -14.14 2.36
N ARG A 35 5.11 -13.58 3.23
CA ARG A 35 5.62 -14.29 4.41
C ARG A 35 4.55 -14.61 5.44
N LEU A 36 3.51 -13.79 5.52
CA LEU A 36 2.34 -14.04 6.36
C LEU A 36 1.34 -15.02 5.72
N GLY A 37 1.53 -15.39 4.45
CA GLY A 37 0.61 -16.27 3.72
C GLY A 37 -0.73 -15.61 3.39
N LEU A 38 -0.77 -14.28 3.28
CA LEU A 38 -1.98 -13.53 2.98
C LEU A 38 -2.19 -13.36 1.48
N ASP A 39 -3.36 -13.78 1.00
CA ASP A 39 -3.84 -13.38 -0.32
C ASP A 39 -4.14 -11.87 -0.30
N HIS A 40 -3.57 -11.13 -1.24
CA HIS A 40 -3.73 -9.68 -1.31
C HIS A 40 -3.81 -9.17 -2.76
N ARG A 41 -4.45 -8.02 -2.94
CA ARG A 41 -4.52 -7.26 -4.19
C ARG A 41 -3.92 -5.89 -3.95
N ILE A 42 -3.10 -5.44 -4.87
CA ILE A 42 -2.54 -4.09 -4.86
C ILE A 42 -3.39 -3.26 -5.81
N VAL A 43 -4.09 -2.26 -5.28
CA VAL A 43 -5.02 -1.43 -6.03
C VAL A 43 -4.60 0.02 -5.98
N SER A 44 -4.84 0.76 -7.06
CA SER A 44 -4.65 2.22 -7.05
C SER A 44 -5.66 2.84 -6.08
N ALA A 45 -5.17 3.73 -5.22
CA ALA A 45 -5.98 4.44 -4.24
C ALA A 45 -5.97 5.94 -4.50
N VAL A 46 -6.92 6.65 -3.90
CA VAL A 46 -6.97 8.12 -3.96
C VAL A 46 -6.04 8.66 -2.87
N SER A 47 -5.09 9.53 -3.23
CA SER A 47 -4.10 10.09 -2.29
C SER A 47 -4.71 10.99 -1.18
N GLY A 48 -6.01 11.27 -1.26
CA GLY A 48 -6.76 11.99 -0.24
C GLY A 48 -6.14 13.34 0.17
N ALA A 49 -6.38 13.74 1.43
CA ALA A 49 -5.85 14.98 2.00
C ALA A 49 -4.35 14.93 2.33
N MET A 50 -3.73 13.73 2.28
CA MET A 50 -2.28 13.55 2.48
C MET A 50 -1.46 14.04 1.27
N GLY A 51 -2.12 14.24 0.12
CA GLY A 51 -1.47 14.71 -1.12
C GLY A 51 -0.64 13.64 -1.82
N GLY A 52 -0.13 13.97 -3.01
CA GLY A 52 0.68 13.07 -3.84
C GLY A 52 -0.05 12.51 -5.07
N SER A 53 0.72 12.09 -6.06
CA SER A 53 0.22 11.60 -7.36
C SER A 53 0.10 10.08 -7.45
N ALA A 54 0.73 9.33 -6.53
CA ALA A 54 0.72 7.88 -6.48
C ALA A 54 0.36 7.37 -5.08
N SER A 55 -0.72 6.60 -5.00
CA SER A 55 -1.19 5.94 -3.78
C SER A 55 -1.67 4.54 -4.14
N GLU A 56 -1.28 3.56 -3.33
CA GLU A 56 -1.66 2.16 -3.50
C GLU A 56 -2.17 1.61 -2.16
N GLU A 57 -3.20 0.78 -2.23
CA GLU A 57 -3.71 0.02 -1.09
C GLU A 57 -3.48 -1.48 -1.30
N PHE A 58 -3.19 -2.17 -0.20
CA PHE A 58 -3.02 -3.62 -0.16
C PHE A 58 -4.25 -4.21 0.52
N LEU A 59 -5.16 -4.76 -0.27
CA LEU A 59 -6.44 -5.30 0.20
C LEU A 59 -6.37 -6.82 0.29
N ALA A 60 -6.74 -7.38 1.45
CA ALA A 60 -6.92 -8.81 1.62
C ALA A 60 -8.40 -9.18 1.33
N PRO A 61 -8.71 -9.93 0.26
CA PRO A 61 -10.10 -10.22 -0.11
C PRO A 61 -10.83 -10.99 0.99
N ALA A 62 -11.96 -10.46 1.46
CA ALA A 62 -12.82 -11.11 2.42
C ALA A 62 -14.29 -10.76 2.16
N ALA A 63 -15.21 -11.72 2.32
CA ALA A 63 -16.65 -11.50 2.11
C ALA A 63 -17.25 -10.44 3.07
N ALA A 64 -16.60 -10.23 4.22
CA ALA A 64 -16.96 -9.21 5.21
C ALA A 64 -16.12 -7.93 5.08
N GLY A 65 -15.32 -7.78 4.02
CA GLY A 65 -14.51 -6.59 3.78
C GLY A 65 -15.39 -5.35 3.57
N GLU A 66 -14.93 -4.21 4.07
CA GLU A 66 -15.65 -2.94 3.94
C GLU A 66 -15.39 -2.26 2.58
N ASP A 67 -14.25 -2.57 1.95
CA ASP A 67 -13.84 -1.99 0.66
C ASP A 67 -14.36 -2.79 -0.53
N THR A 68 -14.69 -2.07 -1.62
CA THR A 68 -14.99 -2.65 -2.93
C THR A 68 -13.93 -2.20 -3.92
N PHE A 69 -13.32 -3.14 -4.63
CA PHE A 69 -12.30 -2.86 -5.65
C PHE A 69 -12.61 -3.61 -6.95
N ALA A 70 -12.11 -3.09 -8.07
CA ALA A 70 -12.18 -3.76 -9.36
C ALA A 70 -10.94 -4.64 -9.55
N ASP A 71 -11.13 -5.91 -9.89
CA ASP A 71 -10.08 -6.87 -10.20
C ASP A 71 -10.24 -7.33 -11.66
N CYS A 72 -9.16 -7.34 -12.43
CA CYS A 72 -9.12 -7.81 -13.82
C CYS A 72 -8.04 -8.89 -13.94
N PRO A 73 -8.42 -10.17 -14.05
CA PRO A 73 -7.49 -11.30 -14.06
C PRO A 73 -6.69 -11.44 -15.36
#